data_AF-A0A8H6A689-F1
#
_entry.id   AF-A0A8H6A689-F1
#
_cell.length_a   1.000
_cell.length_b   1.000
_cell.length_c   1.000
_cell.angle_alpha   90.00
_cell.angle_beta   90.00
_cell.angle_gamma   90.00
#
_symmetry.space_group_name_H-M   'P 1'
#
loop_
_entity.id
_entity.type
_entity.pdbx_description
1 polymer ?
#
loop_
_entity_poly.entity_id
_entity_poly.type
_entity_poly.pdbx_seq_one_letter_code
_entity_poly.pdbx_strand_id
1 'polypeptide(L)'
;MTAPNEIYQYSIISSLAQGICADGLPVMQLLSKGDHGLGALAGLDGEVTIIDGHVYQFTSSGGARALEPSDVTPFLNDHLFPTHEKRHHPSSLQRRSFRGDIKPPSIANIFLLLRFGSPAFSLTSSIESPRRRPILGRP
;
A
#
# COMPACT_ATOMS: atom_id res chain seq x y z
N MET A 1 -3.44 -20.98 -16.17
CA MET A 1 -3.78 -21.15 -14.74
C MET A 1 -3.91 -19.74 -14.17
N THR A 2 -5.09 -19.35 -13.69
CA THR A 2 -5.27 -18.06 -13.01
C THR A 2 -4.49 -18.08 -11.71
N ALA A 3 -3.67 -17.06 -11.46
CA ALA A 3 -2.94 -16.94 -10.20
C ALA A 3 -3.94 -16.91 -9.03
N PRO A 4 -3.65 -17.60 -7.91
CA PRO A 4 -4.50 -17.55 -6.72
C PRO A 4 -4.57 -16.11 -6.17
N ASN A 5 -5.71 -15.75 -5.56
CA ASN A 5 -5.90 -14.46 -4.90
C ASN A 5 -5.10 -14.46 -3.58
N GLU A 6 -3.82 -14.12 -3.66
CA GLU A 6 -2.87 -14.12 -2.56
C GLU A 6 -2.42 -12.71 -2.20
N ILE A 7 -2.18 -12.49 -0.91
CA ILE A 7 -1.52 -11.29 -0.41
C ILE A 7 -0.09 -11.67 -0.08
N TYR A 8 0.85 -11.00 -0.72
CA TYR A 8 2.25 -11.04 -0.37
C TYR A 8 2.55 -9.88 0.56
N GLN A 9 3.04 -10.17 1.77
CA GLN A 9 3.54 -9.15 2.68
C GLN A 9 5.03 -9.37 2.94
N TYR A 10 5.82 -8.32 2.75
CA TYR A 10 7.19 -8.25 3.24
C TYR A 10 7.23 -7.54 4.60
N SER A 11 7.87 -8.18 5.58
CA SER A 11 8.00 -7.69 6.97
C SER A 11 6.66 -7.61 7.73
N ILE A 12 6.68 -7.01 8.93
CA ILE A 12 5.53 -6.82 9.81
C ILE A 12 5.47 -5.38 10.31
N ILE A 13 4.26 -4.86 10.55
CA ILE A 13 4.03 -3.47 10.98
C ILE A 13 4.75 -3.15 12.30
N SER A 14 4.86 -4.12 13.21
CA SER A 14 5.56 -3.93 14.49
C SER A 14 7.05 -3.62 14.33
N SER A 15 7.71 -4.09 13.26
CA SER A 15 9.10 -3.74 12.95
C SER A 15 9.23 -2.25 12.63
N LEU A 16 8.30 -1.68 11.87
CA LEU A 16 8.28 -0.24 11.59
C LEU A 16 8.08 0.58 12.87
N ALA A 17 7.20 0.14 13.76
CA ALA A 17 6.95 0.81 15.03
C ALA A 17 8.22 0.89 15.91
N GLN A 18 9.06 -0.15 15.84
CA GLN A 18 10.35 -0.23 16.52
C GLN A 18 11.48 0.53 15.79
N GLY A 19 11.21 1.16 14.66
CA GLY A 19 12.21 1.88 13.87
C GLY A 19 13.09 0.99 12.97
N ILE A 20 12.74 -0.28 12.81
CA ILE A 20 13.43 -1.22 11.92
C ILE A 20 12.94 -0.97 10.50
N CYS A 21 13.51 0.04 9.84
CA CYS A 21 13.08 0.46 8.51
C CYS A 21 14.20 0.99 7.61
N ALA A 22 15.47 0.77 7.99
CA ALA A 22 16.60 1.30 7.23
C ALA A 22 16.95 0.47 5.99
N ASP A 23 16.64 -0.82 6.03
CA ASP A 23 16.91 -1.82 5.00
C ASP A 23 15.63 -2.64 4.72
N GLY A 24 15.61 -3.42 3.66
CA GLY A 24 14.40 -4.13 3.24
C GLY A 24 14.50 -4.85 1.90
N LEU A 25 13.35 -5.02 1.24
CA LEU A 25 13.24 -5.70 -0.05
C LEU A 25 13.39 -4.70 -1.22
N PRO A 26 14.25 -4.96 -2.22
CA PRO A 26 14.34 -4.12 -3.40
C PRO A 26 13.06 -4.15 -4.25
N VAL A 27 12.72 -3.01 -4.86
CA VAL A 27 11.53 -2.86 -5.71
C VAL A 27 11.48 -3.88 -6.85
N MET A 28 12.63 -4.22 -7.45
CA MET A 28 12.70 -5.24 -8.51
C MET A 28 12.14 -6.62 -8.09
N GLN A 29 12.19 -6.95 -6.80
CA GLN A 29 11.65 -8.22 -6.31
C GLN A 29 10.14 -8.17 -6.07
N LEU A 30 9.59 -6.97 -5.86
CA LEU A 30 8.17 -6.75 -5.59
C LEU A 30 7.31 -7.10 -6.80
N LEU A 31 7.66 -6.59 -7.98
CA LEU A 31 6.88 -6.79 -9.21
C LEU A 31 6.77 -8.25 -9.67
N SER A 32 7.52 -9.16 -9.04
CA SER A 32 7.36 -10.62 -9.21
C SER A 32 6.24 -11.22 -8.36
N LYS A 33 5.68 -10.46 -7.40
CA LYS A 33 4.72 -10.89 -6.38
C LYS A 33 3.32 -10.34 -6.64
N GLY A 34 3.23 -9.12 -7.17
CA GLY A 34 1.97 -8.50 -7.52
C GLY A 34 2.15 -7.26 -8.39
N ASP A 35 1.02 -6.67 -8.74
CA ASP A 35 0.93 -5.48 -9.58
C ASP A 35 0.21 -4.32 -8.87
N HIS A 36 -0.14 -4.51 -7.59
CA HIS A 36 -0.88 -3.55 -6.78
C HIS A 36 -0.48 -3.67 -5.33
N GLY A 37 -0.33 -2.55 -4.62
CA GLY A 37 0.19 -2.62 -3.27
C GLY A 37 0.42 -1.29 -2.59
N LEU A 38 0.70 -1.38 -1.28
CA LEU A 38 0.99 -0.25 -0.40
C LEU A 38 2.14 -0.61 0.54
N GLY A 39 2.99 0.35 0.85
CA GLY A 39 4.09 0.18 1.78
C GLY A 39 4.78 1.49 2.12
N ALA A 40 5.98 1.40 2.66
CA ALA A 40 6.82 2.55 3.00
C ALA A 40 8.20 2.40 2.35
N LEU A 41 8.87 3.53 2.11
CA LEU A 41 10.26 3.53 1.66
C LEU A 41 11.23 3.43 2.85
N ALA A 42 12.44 2.95 2.61
CA ALA A 42 13.49 2.91 3.62
C ALA A 42 13.68 4.27 4.30
N GLY A 43 13.88 4.26 5.62
CA GLY A 43 13.94 5.47 6.43
C GLY A 43 12.58 6.10 6.72
N LEU A 44 11.47 5.44 6.38
CA LEU A 44 10.12 6.03 6.39
C LEU A 44 10.06 7.33 5.56
N ASP A 45 10.80 7.34 4.44
CA ASP A 45 10.81 8.44 3.49
C ASP A 45 9.57 8.36 2.59
N GLY A 46 8.42 8.67 3.17
CA GLY A 46 7.15 8.65 2.46
C GLY A 46 6.56 7.27 2.20
N GLU A 47 5.50 7.28 1.40
CA GLU A 47 4.63 6.13 1.14
C GLU A 47 4.92 5.52 -0.23
N VAL A 48 4.89 4.20 -0.32
CA VAL A 48 5.04 3.44 -1.57
C VAL A 48 3.67 2.95 -2.01
N THR A 49 3.35 3.15 -3.28
CA THR A 49 2.12 2.61 -3.90
C THR A 49 2.45 1.95 -5.22
N ILE A 50 1.93 0.73 -5.42
CA ILE A 50 2.00 0.01 -6.69
C ILE A 50 0.62 0.11 -7.36
N ILE A 51 0.60 0.58 -8.61
CA ILE A 51 -0.61 0.73 -9.42
C ILE A 51 -0.35 0.14 -10.79
N ASP A 52 -1.08 -0.90 -11.17
CA ASP A 52 -0.96 -1.54 -12.49
C ASP A 52 0.51 -1.83 -12.86
N GLY A 53 1.27 -2.38 -11.90
CA GLY A 53 2.69 -2.76 -12.04
C GLY A 53 3.69 -1.61 -11.98
N HIS A 54 3.25 -0.37 -11.79
CA HIS A 54 4.12 0.79 -11.64
C HIS A 54 4.26 1.18 -10.17
N VAL A 55 5.49 1.43 -9.72
CA VAL A 55 5.80 1.71 -8.31
C VAL A 55 6.14 3.18 -8.12
N TYR A 56 5.43 3.83 -7.20
CA TYR A 56 5.57 5.26 -6.91
C TYR A 56 5.88 5.51 -5.44
N GLN A 57 6.72 6.50 -5.16
CA GLN A 57 6.86 7.14 -3.86
C GLN A 57 6.03 8.41 -3.83
N PHE A 58 5.25 8.61 -2.78
CA PHE A 58 4.67 9.90 -2.41
C PHE A 58 5.44 10.45 -1.21
N THR A 59 5.89 11.71 -1.31
CA THR A 59 6.76 12.34 -0.30
C THR A 59 5.97 13.27 0.61
N SER A 60 6.46 13.48 1.84
CA SER A 60 5.81 14.41 2.79
C SER A 60 5.81 15.87 2.34
N SER A 61 6.67 16.21 1.36
CA SER A 61 6.68 17.51 0.69
C SER A 61 5.59 17.66 -0.37
N GLY A 62 4.73 16.65 -0.58
CA GLY A 62 3.64 16.66 -1.56
C GLY A 62 4.06 16.27 -2.98
N GLY A 63 5.27 15.72 -3.16
CA GLY A 63 5.77 15.25 -4.44
C GLY A 63 5.46 13.77 -4.69
N ALA A 64 5.63 13.35 -5.94
CA ALA A 64 5.63 11.94 -6.31
C ALA A 64 6.75 11.64 -7.29
N ARG A 65 7.36 10.45 -7.19
CA ARG A 65 8.33 9.94 -8.16
C ARG A 65 8.11 8.46 -8.43
N ALA A 66 8.52 8.00 -9.61
CA ALA A 66 8.70 6.57 -9.85
C ALA A 66 9.86 6.04 -8.99
N LEU A 67 9.72 4.83 -8.46
CA LEU A 67 10.82 4.13 -7.81
C LEU A 67 11.69 3.41 -8.83
N GLU A 68 12.98 3.42 -8.57
CA GLU A 68 13.99 2.65 -9.28
C GLU A 68 13.99 1.19 -8.79
N PRO A 69 14.41 0.23 -9.62
CA PRO A 69 14.47 -1.19 -9.23
C PRO A 69 15.31 -1.46 -7.96
N SER A 70 16.27 -0.59 -7.67
CA SER A 70 17.17 -0.65 -6.51
C SER A 70 16.64 0.06 -5.26
N ASP A 71 15.56 0.82 -5.35
CA ASP A 71 14.91 1.41 -4.16
C ASP A 71 14.45 0.29 -3.23
N VAL A 72 14.47 0.56 -1.92
CA VAL A 72 14.28 -0.47 -0.89
C VAL A 72 13.07 -0.17 -0.03
N THR A 73 12.22 -1.18 0.16
CA THR A 73 11.01 -1.09 0.99
C THR A 73 11.15 -1.94 2.25
N PRO A 74 11.17 -1.36 3.47
CA PRO A 74 11.21 -2.10 4.73
C PRO A 74 9.90 -2.81 5.06
N PHE A 75 8.80 -2.41 4.42
CA PHE A 75 7.49 -3.00 4.57
C PHE A 75 6.66 -2.74 3.31
N LEU A 76 5.96 -3.77 2.85
CA LEU A 76 5.06 -3.67 1.72
C LEU A 76 4.04 -4.81 1.78
N ASN A 77 2.80 -4.49 1.41
CA ASN A 77 1.80 -5.46 0.98
C ASN A 77 1.59 -5.32 -0.52
N ASP A 78 1.77 -6.41 -1.24
CA ASP A 78 1.60 -6.54 -2.69
C ASP A 78 0.66 -7.70 -2.99
N HIS A 79 -0.03 -7.64 -4.11
CA HIS A 79 -0.94 -8.66 -4.57
C HIS A 79 -1.17 -8.53 -6.07
N LEU A 80 -1.54 -9.64 -6.68
CA LEU A 80 -2.03 -9.62 -8.06
C LEU A 80 -3.48 -9.15 -8.09
N PHE A 81 -3.84 -8.42 -9.14
CA PHE A 81 -5.22 -8.00 -9.32
C PHE A 81 -6.17 -9.22 -9.26
N PRO A 82 -7.17 -9.20 -8.37
CA PRO A 82 -7.94 -10.38 -8.06
C PRO A 82 -8.78 -10.84 -9.24
N THR A 83 -8.84 -12.16 -9.42
CA THR A 83 -9.67 -12.77 -10.47
C THR A 83 -11.17 -12.74 -10.16
N HIS A 84 -11.52 -12.47 -8.90
CA HIS A 84 -12.90 -12.25 -8.45
C HIS A 84 -13.09 -10.79 -8.03
N GLU A 85 -13.61 -9.96 -8.93
CA GLU A 85 -13.98 -8.57 -8.68
C GLU A 85 -15.49 -8.45 -8.45
N LYS A 86 -15.88 -7.61 -7.49
CA LYS A 86 -17.24 -7.08 -7.43
C LYS A 86 -17.19 -5.56 -7.55
N ARG A 87 -17.74 -5.04 -8.64
CA ARG A 87 -17.78 -3.60 -8.88
C ARG A 87 -19.00 -2.99 -8.22
N HIS A 88 -18.77 -1.89 -7.50
CA HIS A 88 -19.81 -1.08 -6.89
C HIS A 88 -19.74 0.33 -7.47
N HIS A 89 -20.89 0.90 -7.83
CA HIS A 89 -21.02 2.27 -8.32
C HIS A 89 -21.92 3.07 -7.38
N PRO A 90 -21.48 3.35 -6.15
CA PRO A 90 -22.23 4.24 -5.27
C PRO A 90 -22.28 5.65 -5.87
N SER A 91 -23.42 6.33 -5.75
CA SER A 91 -23.57 7.72 -6.20
C SER A 91 -22.66 8.68 -5.45
N SER A 92 -22.31 8.34 -4.20
CA SER A 92 -21.28 9.01 -3.41
C SER A 92 -20.67 8.02 -2.43
N LEU A 93 -19.36 8.13 -2.19
CA LEU A 93 -18.67 7.36 -1.14
C LEU A 93 -18.03 8.34 -0.16
N GLN A 94 -18.33 8.21 1.12
CA GLN A 94 -17.70 9.01 2.17
C GLN A 94 -17.02 8.11 3.18
N ARG A 95 -15.84 8.53 3.67
CA ARG A 95 -15.09 7.81 4.71
C ARG A 95 -15.97 7.44 5.92
N ARG A 96 -16.88 8.33 6.32
CA ARG A 96 -17.78 8.13 7.48
C ARG A 96 -18.86 7.07 7.23
N SER A 97 -19.31 6.92 6.00
CA SER A 97 -20.38 6.00 5.60
C SER A 97 -19.87 4.70 4.99
N PHE A 98 -18.54 4.55 4.90
CA PHE A 98 -17.86 3.48 4.17
C PHE A 98 -18.39 2.07 4.47
N ARG A 99 -18.59 1.71 5.74
CA ARG A 99 -19.11 0.38 6.12
C ARG A 99 -20.56 0.14 5.67
N GLY A 100 -21.35 1.20 5.52
CA GLY A 100 -22.73 1.11 5.00
C GLY A 100 -22.75 1.06 3.48
N ASP A 101 -21.90 1.86 2.84
CA ASP A 101 -21.81 1.99 1.38
C ASP A 101 -21.17 0.76 0.73
N ILE A 102 -20.20 0.14 1.42
CA ILE A 102 -19.52 -1.09 0.99
C ILE A 102 -19.84 -2.19 1.98
N LYS A 103 -20.74 -3.11 1.57
CA LYS A 103 -21.05 -4.31 2.32
C LYS A 103 -20.03 -5.40 1.98
N PRO A 104 -19.07 -5.72 2.86
CA PRO A 104 -18.15 -6.83 2.63
C PRO A 104 -18.92 -8.17 2.56
N PRO A 105 -18.30 -9.22 2.02
CA PRO A 105 -18.87 -10.57 2.09
C PRO A 105 -19.27 -10.93 3.52
N SER A 106 -20.35 -11.71 3.68
CA SER A 106 -20.82 -12.18 5.00
C SER A 106 -19.86 -13.19 5.66
N ILE A 107 -18.82 -13.60 4.94
CA ILE A 107 -17.77 -14.50 5.44
C ILE A 107 -16.81 -13.68 6.30
N ALA A 108 -16.64 -14.09 7.56
CA ALA A 108 -15.69 -13.48 8.48
C ALA A 108 -14.25 -13.96 8.20
N ASN A 109 -13.27 -13.22 8.75
CA ASN A 109 -11.85 -13.62 8.77
C ASN A 109 -11.17 -13.74 7.40
N ILE A 110 -11.53 -12.86 6.46
CA ILE A 110 -10.89 -12.75 5.16
C ILE A 110 -10.20 -11.39 5.01
N PHE A 111 -9.15 -11.35 4.19
CA PHE A 111 -8.62 -10.10 3.68
C PHE A 111 -9.39 -9.67 2.43
N LEU A 112 -9.48 -8.35 2.22
CA LEU A 112 -10.13 -7.75 1.07
C LEU A 112 -9.18 -6.79 0.38
N LEU A 113 -9.22 -6.83 -0.94
CA LEU A 113 -8.68 -5.76 -1.76
C LEU A 113 -9.77 -4.78 -2.15
N LEU A 114 -9.47 -3.49 -2.01
CA LEU A 114 -10.35 -2.41 -2.41
C LEU A 114 -9.59 -1.40 -3.27
N ARG A 115 -10.05 -1.23 -4.51
CA ARG A 115 -9.59 -0.17 -5.42
C ARG A 115 -10.72 0.81 -5.68
N PHE A 116 -10.44 2.09 -5.52
CA PHE A 116 -11.38 3.18 -5.79
C PHE A 116 -10.95 3.91 -7.04
N GLY A 117 -11.83 3.99 -8.03
CA GLY A 117 -11.67 4.84 -9.20
C GLY A 117 -12.81 5.84 -9.27
N SER A 118 -12.49 7.12 -9.35
CA SER A 118 -13.48 8.18 -9.55
C SER A 118 -12.88 9.32 -10.36
N PRO A 119 -13.63 9.92 -11.32
CA PRO A 119 -13.19 11.14 -12.00
C PRO A 119 -13.18 12.37 -11.07
N ALA A 120 -13.92 12.32 -9.96
CA ALA A 120 -13.98 13.39 -8.97
C ALA A 120 -13.84 12.82 -7.56
N PHE A 121 -12.85 13.30 -6.81
CA PHE A 121 -12.61 12.88 -5.44
C PHE A 121 -12.00 14.02 -4.62
N SER A 122 -12.10 13.90 -3.30
CA SER A 122 -11.32 14.70 -2.36
C SER A 122 -10.58 13.73 -1.44
N LEU A 123 -9.27 13.93 -1.27
CA LEU A 123 -8.40 13.07 -0.51
C LEU A 123 -7.68 13.89 0.56
N THR A 124 -7.66 13.37 1.77
CA THR A 124 -6.74 13.81 2.81
C THR A 124 -5.77 12.68 3.07
N SER A 125 -4.49 12.90 2.85
CA SER A 125 -3.40 11.95 3.10
C SER A 125 -2.46 12.49 4.18
N SER A 126 -1.83 11.58 4.92
CA SER A 126 -0.69 11.87 5.78
C SER A 126 0.46 11.02 5.26
N ILE A 127 1.63 11.63 5.07
CA ILE A 127 2.80 10.96 4.52
C ILE A 127 3.95 11.16 5.51
N GLU A 128 4.57 10.07 5.94
CA GLU A 128 5.68 10.12 6.89
C GLU A 128 6.87 10.87 6.28
N SER A 129 7.52 11.71 7.09
CA SER A 129 8.74 12.40 6.69
C SER A 129 9.96 11.51 6.92
N PRO A 130 11.00 11.61 6.07
CA PRO A 130 12.21 10.80 6.20
C PRO A 130 12.84 10.92 7.59
N ARG A 131 13.20 9.77 8.17
CA ARG A 131 13.92 9.69 9.45
C ARG A 131 15.41 9.50 9.20
N ARG A 132 16.21 10.30 9.91
CA ARG A 132 17.67 10.15 9.92
C ARG A 132 18.08 9.09 10.93
N ARG A 133 19.18 8.39 10.66
CA ARG A 133 19.76 7.43 11.60
C ARG A 133 20.30 8.15 12.87
N PRO A 134 20.25 7.50 14.06
CA PRO A 134 19.58 6.24 14.33
C PRO A 134 18.05 6.41 14.33
N ILE A 135 17.35 5.49 13.67
CA ILE A 135 15.90 5.54 13.59
C ILE A 135 15.34 4.93 14.87
N LEU A 136 14.91 5.77 15.80
CA LEU A 136 14.30 5.33 17.04
C LEU A 136 12.82 5.01 16.80
N GLY A 137 12.36 3.89 17.37
CA GLY A 137 10.93 3.61 17.50
C GLY A 137 10.24 4.70 18.32
N ARG A 138 8.96 4.95 18.04
CA ARG A 138 8.17 5.76 18.98
C ARG A 138 7.88 4.87 20.21
N PRO A 139 8.11 5.36 21.44
CA PRO A 139 7.80 4.61 22.65
C PRO A 139 6.30 4.31 22.76
#